data_AF-A0A821ZNB2-F1
#
_entry.id   AF-A0A821ZNB2-F1
#
_cell.length_a   1.000
_cell.length_b   1.000
_cell.length_c   1.000
_cell.angle_alpha   90.00
_cell.angle_beta   90.00
_cell.angle_gamma   90.00
#
_symmetry.space_group_name_H-M   'P 1'
#
loop_
_entity.id
_entity.type
_entity.pdbx_description
1 polymer ?
#
loop_
_entity_poly.entity_id
_entity_poly.type
_entity_poly.pdbx_seq_one_letter_code
_entity_poly.pdbx_strand_id
1 'polypeptide(L)'
;MGHRSPPQYNPADYVMDLVNQDMTIREQLKDAYLTNKLVGHVKSVSNQVQSQTSTNAHQYLIPEPSGHEADLTNPDNVNLIPTKHESKWPIGFLPQMMILFKRAFVLTGRSQFTILNFVQALGLAVVSGLCWLRMEFAENTIPDRSSFMFFLMTFWPLHTMMHGLLSFPFERVIIEKERASGSYRLSSYFAAKSLAEAPVKLVLPTLFLIIAYWMANINSNFGIFLAVLAFQLMAVLVAESLGLLLGAALKNLQHAITVATVLLMSL
;
A
#
# COMPACT_ATOMS: atom_id res chain seq x y z
N MET A 1 -2.61 -26.61 26.86
CA MET A 1 -1.47 -25.72 27.13
C MET A 1 -1.99 -24.34 27.53
N GLY A 2 -1.97 -24.00 28.82
CA GLY A 2 -2.69 -22.86 29.40
C GLY A 2 -2.01 -21.48 29.27
N HIS A 3 -1.21 -21.24 28.23
CA HIS A 3 -0.54 -19.95 28.05
C HIS A 3 -1.45 -18.98 27.31
N ARG A 4 -1.99 -17.98 28.02
CA ARG A 4 -2.79 -16.92 27.40
C ARG A 4 -1.85 -15.86 26.82
N SER A 5 -1.99 -15.59 25.53
CA SER A 5 -1.26 -14.50 24.88
C SER A 5 -1.72 -13.14 25.44
N PRO A 6 -0.81 -12.18 25.68
CA PRO A 6 -1.19 -10.82 26.04
C PRO A 6 -2.11 -10.21 24.97
N PRO A 7 -3.11 -9.39 25.33
CA PRO A 7 -4.11 -8.85 24.40
C PRO A 7 -3.54 -7.89 23.34
N GLN A 8 -2.27 -7.48 23.48
CA GLN A 8 -1.56 -6.60 22.54
C GLN A 8 -0.59 -7.36 21.62
N TYR A 9 -0.41 -8.67 21.83
CA TYR A 9 0.54 -9.49 21.08
C TYR A 9 -0.21 -10.33 20.04
N ASN A 10 0.29 -10.34 18.81
CA ASN A 10 -0.24 -11.21 17.77
C ASN A 10 -0.07 -12.67 18.21
N PRO A 11 -1.13 -13.47 18.34
CA PRO A 11 -1.04 -14.83 18.89
C PRO A 11 -0.10 -15.74 18.09
N ALA A 12 0.06 -15.49 16.78
CA ALA A 12 1.00 -16.23 15.94
C ALA A 12 2.47 -15.93 16.30
N ASP A 13 2.81 -14.65 16.50
CA ASP A 13 4.15 -14.27 16.95
C ASP A 13 4.42 -14.76 18.38
N TYR A 14 3.39 -14.79 19.24
CA TYR A 14 3.53 -15.27 20.62
C TYR A 14 3.95 -16.74 20.67
N VAL A 15 3.27 -17.57 19.87
CA VAL A 15 3.59 -18.99 19.75
C VAL A 15 4.95 -19.18 19.08
N MET A 16 5.32 -18.34 18.11
CA MET A 16 6.62 -18.41 17.47
C MET A 16 7.77 -18.09 18.43
N ASP A 17 7.61 -17.09 19.30
CA ASP A 17 8.58 -16.78 20.36
C ASP A 17 8.65 -17.88 21.42
N LEU A 18 7.51 -18.41 21.87
CA LEU A 18 7.44 -19.54 22.79
C LEU A 18 8.16 -20.78 22.24
N VAL A 19 7.99 -21.06 20.96
CA VAL A 19 8.63 -22.18 20.26
C VAL A 19 10.13 -21.96 20.06
N ASN A 20 10.58 -20.70 19.94
CA ASN A 20 11.99 -20.36 19.85
C ASN A 20 12.71 -20.38 21.20
N GLN A 21 12.00 -20.09 22.29
CA GLN A 21 12.56 -20.07 23.65
C GLN A 21 12.61 -21.44 24.32
N ASP A 22 11.62 -22.31 24.06
CA ASP A 22 11.51 -23.58 24.76
C ASP A 22 11.41 -24.77 23.79
N MET A 23 12.49 -25.56 23.75
CA MET A 23 12.61 -26.77 22.90
C MET A 23 11.56 -27.83 23.24
N THR A 24 11.08 -27.87 24.49
CA THR A 24 10.08 -28.87 24.95
C THR A 24 8.69 -28.58 24.39
N ILE A 25 8.31 -27.29 24.30
CA ILE A 25 7.05 -26.83 23.71
C ILE A 25 7.02 -27.15 22.22
N ARG A 26 8.17 -27.09 21.54
CA ARG A 26 8.29 -27.41 20.12
C ARG A 26 7.98 -28.86 19.80
N GLU A 27 8.39 -29.81 20.66
CA GLU A 27 8.06 -31.23 20.47
C GLU A 27 6.59 -31.50 20.75
N GLN A 28 6.04 -30.95 21.82
CA GLN A 28 4.62 -31.12 22.15
C GLN A 28 3.69 -30.51 21.08
N LEU A 29 4.10 -29.41 20.43
CA LEU A 29 3.34 -28.83 19.31
C LEU A 29 3.41 -29.70 18.05
N LYS A 30 4.57 -30.32 17.78
CA LYS A 30 4.73 -31.25 16.66
C LYS A 30 3.83 -32.46 16.82
N ASP A 31 3.79 -33.03 18.03
CA ASP A 31 2.93 -34.17 18.34
C ASP A 31 1.45 -33.78 18.25
N ALA A 32 1.06 -32.64 18.82
CA ALA A 32 -0.31 -32.13 18.70
C ALA A 32 -0.72 -31.85 17.23
N TYR A 33 0.20 -31.38 16.39
CA TYR A 33 -0.04 -31.17 14.96
C TYR A 33 -0.19 -32.51 14.22
N LEU A 34 0.66 -33.50 14.51
CA LEU A 34 0.59 -34.85 13.94
C LEU A 34 -0.72 -35.55 14.33
N THR A 35 -1.13 -35.46 15.59
CA THR A 35 -2.41 -36.01 16.08
C THR A 35 -3.59 -35.34 15.38
N ASN A 36 -3.60 -34.01 15.27
CA ASN A 36 -4.69 -33.29 14.59
C ASN A 36 -4.72 -33.55 13.07
N LYS A 37 -3.56 -33.74 12.43
CA LYS A 37 -3.48 -34.09 11.00
C LYS A 37 -4.03 -35.48 10.72
N LEU A 38 -3.78 -36.44 11.62
CA LEU A 38 -4.36 -37.78 11.55
C LEU A 38 -5.89 -37.75 11.73
N VAL A 39 -6.37 -37.00 12.73
CA VAL A 39 -7.82 -36.84 13.00
C VAL A 39 -8.55 -36.11 11.86
N GLY A 40 -7.92 -35.10 11.24
CA GLY A 40 -8.47 -34.37 10.10
C GLY A 40 -8.64 -35.25 8.85
N HIS A 41 -7.73 -36.21 8.63
CA HIS A 41 -7.80 -37.13 7.50
C HIS A 41 -8.95 -38.14 7.65
N VAL A 42 -9.21 -38.61 8.87
CA VAL A 42 -10.34 -39.52 9.18
C VAL A 42 -11.69 -38.81 9.02
N LYS A 43 -11.78 -37.52 9.40
CA LYS A 43 -13.02 -36.74 9.30
C LYS A 43 -13.39 -36.38 7.85
N SER A 44 -12.40 -36.22 6.97
CA SER A 44 -12.66 -36.00 5.53
C SER A 44 -13.21 -37.23 4.80
N VAL A 45 -12.95 -38.44 5.29
CA VAL A 45 -13.49 -39.69 4.72
C VAL A 45 -14.95 -39.90 5.14
N SER A 46 -15.32 -39.48 6.36
CA SER A 46 -16.68 -39.64 6.89
C SER A 46 -17.68 -38.61 6.33
N ASN A 47 -17.25 -37.38 6.06
CA ASN A 47 -18.15 -36.31 5.58
C ASN A 47 -18.60 -36.46 4.11
N GLN A 48 -18.07 -37.42 3.35
CA GLN A 48 -18.62 -37.74 2.02
C GLN A 48 -19.92 -38.56 2.07
N VAL A 49 -20.34 -39.07 3.24
CA VAL A 49 -21.50 -39.96 3.37
C VAL A 49 -22.78 -39.24 3.86
N GLN A 50 -22.66 -38.06 4.49
CA GLN A 50 -23.76 -37.44 5.25
C GLN A 50 -24.20 -36.07 4.69
N SER A 51 -24.57 -35.99 3.42
CA SER A 51 -25.13 -34.76 2.82
C SER A 51 -26.55 -34.97 2.32
N GLN A 52 -27.49 -35.31 3.20
CA GLN A 52 -28.94 -35.23 2.95
C GLN A 52 -29.69 -34.87 4.26
N THR A 53 -30.49 -33.79 4.20
CA THR A 53 -31.66 -33.49 5.07
C THR A 53 -31.49 -32.51 6.26
N SER A 54 -31.52 -31.22 5.92
CA SER A 54 -32.49 -30.15 6.29
C SER A 54 -33.01 -29.87 7.74
N THR A 55 -32.87 -28.58 8.11
CA THR A 55 -33.85 -27.59 8.68
C THR A 55 -34.30 -27.52 10.16
N ASN A 56 -34.09 -26.31 10.72
CA ASN A 56 -34.99 -25.44 11.54
C ASN A 56 -35.16 -25.60 13.08
N ALA A 57 -34.46 -24.70 13.81
CA ALA A 57 -34.79 -23.83 14.96
C ALA A 57 -36.05 -24.06 15.86
N HIS A 58 -35.88 -24.05 17.21
CA HIS A 58 -36.14 -22.89 18.11
C HIS A 58 -36.08 -23.20 19.64
N GLN A 59 -35.66 -22.17 20.39
CA GLN A 59 -36.10 -21.75 21.75
C GLN A 59 -35.36 -22.24 23.03
N TYR A 60 -34.97 -21.22 23.83
CA TYR A 60 -34.13 -21.18 25.04
C TYR A 60 -34.84 -21.60 26.36
N LEU A 61 -34.08 -22.08 27.36
CA LEU A 61 -33.88 -21.52 28.73
C LEU A 61 -32.94 -22.42 29.57
N ILE A 62 -32.04 -21.79 30.34
CA ILE A 62 -30.82 -22.30 31.01
C ILE A 62 -31.17 -22.96 32.37
N PRO A 63 -30.51 -24.06 32.83
CA PRO A 63 -29.40 -23.95 33.82
C PRO A 63 -28.29 -25.04 33.74
N GLU A 64 -27.09 -24.70 34.23
CA GLU A 64 -25.87 -25.55 34.27
C GLU A 64 -26.08 -26.99 34.72
N PRO A 65 -25.32 -27.95 34.16
CA PRO A 65 -24.64 -28.89 35.05
C PRO A 65 -23.21 -29.28 34.64
N SER A 66 -22.32 -29.20 35.64
CA SER A 66 -21.41 -30.26 36.11
C SER A 66 -20.84 -31.26 35.08
N GLY A 67 -19.51 -31.22 34.97
CA GLY A 67 -18.73 -32.17 34.19
C GLY A 67 -19.06 -33.62 34.50
N HIS A 68 -19.48 -34.34 33.46
CA HIS A 68 -19.45 -35.80 33.37
C HIS A 68 -19.01 -36.18 31.95
N GLU A 69 -18.10 -37.16 31.87
CA GLU A 69 -17.41 -37.62 30.66
C GLU A 69 -18.33 -38.25 29.59
N ALA A 70 -19.64 -38.33 29.84
CA ALA A 70 -20.65 -38.79 28.89
C ALA A 70 -20.99 -37.74 27.81
N ASP A 71 -20.48 -36.50 27.92
CA ASP A 71 -20.77 -35.41 26.99
C ASP A 71 -19.86 -35.38 25.75
N LEU A 72 -18.90 -36.31 25.65
CA LEU A 72 -17.92 -36.36 24.55
C LEU A 72 -18.38 -37.23 23.35
N THR A 73 -19.50 -37.97 23.48
CA THR A 73 -19.97 -38.90 22.45
C THR A 73 -21.14 -38.40 21.62
N ASN A 74 -21.69 -37.22 21.91
CA ASN A 74 -22.78 -36.65 21.13
C ASN A 74 -22.23 -35.50 20.24
N PRO A 75 -22.30 -35.62 18.91
CA PRO A 75 -21.74 -34.62 17.98
C PRO A 75 -22.42 -33.23 18.09
N ASP A 76 -23.52 -33.12 18.83
CA ASP A 76 -24.25 -31.87 19.07
C ASP A 76 -23.72 -31.05 20.26
N ASN A 77 -22.73 -31.57 21.01
CA ASN A 77 -22.23 -30.94 22.24
C ASN A 77 -21.04 -30.00 22.00
N VAL A 78 -20.45 -30.02 20.80
CA VAL A 78 -19.47 -29.02 20.40
C VAL A 78 -20.24 -27.80 19.88
N ASN A 79 -20.79 -27.04 20.83
CA ASN A 79 -21.22 -25.68 20.59
C ASN A 79 -19.99 -24.84 20.21
N LEU A 80 -19.55 -24.94 18.96
CA LEU A 80 -18.90 -23.84 18.25
C LEU A 80 -19.97 -22.76 18.13
N ILE A 81 -20.16 -22.00 19.21
CA ILE A 81 -20.91 -20.75 19.17
C ILE A 81 -20.37 -20.01 17.94
N PRO A 82 -21.18 -19.71 16.91
CA PRO A 82 -20.76 -18.77 15.90
C PRO A 82 -20.72 -17.44 16.64
N THR A 83 -19.57 -17.14 17.24
CA THR A 83 -19.32 -15.91 17.96
C THR A 83 -19.55 -14.78 16.98
N LYS A 84 -20.75 -14.19 17.09
CA LYS A 84 -21.12 -12.85 16.67
C LYS A 84 -20.19 -12.32 15.59
N HIS A 85 -20.40 -12.77 14.35
CA HIS A 85 -19.77 -12.27 13.13
C HIS A 85 -18.48 -11.52 13.44
N GLU A 86 -17.42 -12.22 13.88
CA GLU A 86 -16.15 -11.55 14.14
C GLU A 86 -15.84 -10.82 12.85
N SER A 87 -15.93 -9.48 12.89
CA SER A 87 -15.61 -8.70 11.73
C SER A 87 -14.19 -9.11 11.40
N LYS A 88 -13.98 -9.62 10.18
CA LYS A 88 -12.67 -10.06 9.68
C LYS A 88 -11.55 -9.04 9.98
N TRP A 89 -11.93 -7.80 10.28
CA TRP A 89 -11.12 -6.70 10.76
C TRP A 89 -11.52 -6.30 12.20
N PRO A 90 -10.59 -6.35 13.17
CA PRO A 90 -10.85 -5.94 14.55
C PRO A 90 -10.87 -4.40 14.75
N ILE A 91 -10.55 -3.63 13.70
CA ILE A 91 -10.40 -2.17 13.74
C ILE A 91 -11.36 -1.55 12.71
N GLY A 92 -12.00 -0.44 13.07
CA GLY A 92 -12.81 0.33 12.11
C GLY A 92 -11.98 0.82 10.92
N PHE A 93 -12.63 0.96 9.75
CA PHE A 93 -12.00 1.36 8.47
C PHE A 93 -11.20 2.67 8.56
N LEU A 94 -11.75 3.69 9.23
CA LEU A 94 -11.15 5.02 9.34
C LEU A 94 -9.90 5.06 10.25
N PRO A 95 -9.95 4.54 11.49
CA PRO A 95 -8.75 4.45 12.33
C PRO A 95 -7.63 3.67 11.68
N GLN A 96 -7.96 2.55 11.03
CA GLN A 96 -7.00 1.73 10.31
C GLN A 96 -6.35 2.54 9.17
N MET A 97 -7.15 3.20 8.31
CA MET A 97 -6.66 4.06 7.23
C MET A 97 -5.73 5.17 7.74
N MET A 98 -6.06 5.83 8.87
CA MET A 98 -5.25 6.91 9.43
C MET A 98 -3.90 6.44 9.96
N ILE A 99 -3.87 5.28 10.62
CA ILE A 99 -2.62 4.68 11.12
C ILE A 99 -1.72 4.30 9.94
N LEU A 100 -2.30 3.68 8.91
CA LEU A 100 -1.57 3.32 7.68
C LEU A 100 -1.07 4.56 6.95
N PHE A 101 -1.89 5.60 6.85
CA PHE A 101 -1.51 6.89 6.26
C PHE A 101 -0.31 7.50 6.98
N LYS A 102 -0.34 7.59 8.33
CA LYS A 102 0.76 8.16 9.11
C LYS A 102 2.05 7.37 8.90
N ARG A 103 1.97 6.04 8.89
CA ARG A 103 3.12 5.16 8.65
C ARG A 103 3.67 5.34 7.24
N ALA A 104 2.80 5.34 6.22
CA ALA A 104 3.17 5.54 4.83
C ALA A 104 3.79 6.93 4.60
N PHE A 105 3.23 7.97 5.20
CA PHE A 105 3.75 9.33 5.12
C PHE A 105 5.16 9.45 5.69
N VAL A 106 5.43 8.86 6.86
CA VAL A 106 6.77 8.89 7.47
C VAL A 106 7.77 8.06 6.65
N LEU A 107 7.37 6.87 6.18
CA LEU A 107 8.23 6.00 5.39
C LEU A 107 8.60 6.64 4.05
N THR A 108 7.60 7.13 3.33
CA THR A 108 7.79 7.83 2.05
C THR A 108 8.55 9.13 2.24
N GLY A 109 8.24 9.90 3.30
CA GLY A 109 8.98 11.10 3.66
C GLY A 109 10.47 10.83 3.84
N ARG A 110 10.85 9.80 4.62
CA ARG A 110 12.26 9.44 4.84
C ARG A 110 12.97 9.02 3.55
N SER A 111 12.27 8.36 2.64
CA SER A 111 12.84 7.95 1.35
C SER A 111 13.04 9.15 0.41
N GLN A 112 12.02 10.00 0.30
CA GLN A 112 11.99 11.14 -0.63
C GLN A 112 12.87 12.29 -0.16
N PHE A 113 12.88 12.61 1.14
CA PHE A 113 13.72 13.67 1.75
C PHE A 113 15.17 13.23 2.00
N THR A 114 15.76 12.51 1.04
CA THR A 114 17.19 12.24 1.04
C THR A 114 17.93 13.46 0.50
N ILE A 115 19.08 13.81 1.11
CA ILE A 115 19.94 14.95 0.68
C ILE A 115 20.24 14.86 -0.82
N LEU A 116 20.46 13.65 -1.35
CA LEU A 116 20.71 13.39 -2.77
C LEU A 116 19.57 13.88 -3.67
N ASN A 117 18.31 13.57 -3.34
CA ASN A 117 17.17 14.00 -4.13
C ASN A 117 17.01 15.53 -4.10
N PHE A 118 17.27 16.14 -2.95
CA PHE A 118 17.23 17.60 -2.81
C PHE A 118 18.34 18.27 -3.62
N VAL A 119 19.57 17.76 -3.56
CA VAL A 119 20.71 18.26 -4.35
C VAL A 119 20.47 18.06 -5.84
N GLN A 120 19.91 16.92 -6.25
CA GLN A 120 19.53 16.67 -7.64
C GLN A 120 18.46 17.66 -8.12
N ALA A 121 17.39 17.85 -7.35
CA ALA A 121 16.32 18.79 -7.68
C ALA A 121 16.83 20.23 -7.75
N LEU A 122 17.69 20.63 -6.80
CA LEU A 122 18.32 21.94 -6.77
C LEU A 122 19.26 22.14 -7.96
N GLY A 123 20.15 21.17 -8.23
CA GLY A 123 21.09 21.22 -9.34
C GLY A 123 20.36 21.33 -10.67
N LEU A 124 19.29 20.56 -10.86
CA LEU A 124 18.46 20.67 -12.05
C LEU A 124 17.76 22.03 -12.14
N ALA A 125 17.19 22.54 -11.04
CA ALA A 125 16.54 23.85 -11.02
C ALA A 125 17.51 24.95 -11.44
N VAL A 126 18.73 24.93 -10.92
CA VAL A 126 19.79 25.89 -11.27
C VAL A 126 20.21 25.75 -12.72
N VAL A 127 20.46 24.53 -13.22
CA VAL A 127 20.84 24.30 -14.62
C VAL A 127 19.74 24.79 -15.57
N SER A 128 18.48 24.46 -15.29
CA SER A 128 17.35 24.95 -16.09
C SER A 128 17.17 26.46 -15.98
N GLY A 129 17.35 27.04 -14.78
CA GLY A 129 17.23 28.48 -14.58
C GLY A 129 18.34 29.27 -15.26
N LEU A 130 19.56 28.71 -15.35
CA LEU A 130 20.68 29.30 -16.07
C LEU A 130 20.50 29.20 -17.59
N CYS A 131 19.86 28.13 -18.08
CA CYS A 131 19.63 27.95 -19.52
C CYS A 131 18.63 28.97 -20.09
N TRP A 132 17.66 29.43 -19.29
CA TRP A 132 16.68 30.48 -19.66
C TRP A 132 16.78 31.70 -18.74
N LEU A 133 18.00 32.19 -18.51
CA LEU A 133 18.23 33.30 -17.58
C LEU A 133 17.66 34.61 -18.13
N ARG A 134 16.76 35.25 -17.35
CA ARG A 134 16.24 36.61 -17.57
C ARG A 134 15.84 36.92 -19.02
N MET A 135 14.79 36.25 -19.49
CA MET A 135 14.24 36.45 -20.82
C MET A 135 13.62 37.84 -20.96
N GLU A 136 14.03 38.63 -21.96
CA GLU A 136 13.44 39.94 -22.23
C GLU A 136 12.03 39.81 -22.82
N PHE A 137 11.16 40.78 -22.56
CA PHE A 137 9.81 40.84 -23.14
C PHE A 137 9.85 41.40 -24.56
N ALA A 138 10.35 40.61 -25.50
CA ALA A 138 10.42 40.93 -26.92
C ALA A 138 9.74 39.84 -27.76
N GLU A 139 9.28 40.15 -28.97
CA GLU A 139 8.65 39.17 -29.86
C GLU A 139 9.60 38.03 -30.23
N ASN A 140 10.91 38.30 -30.25
CA ASN A 140 11.95 37.32 -30.57
C ASN A 140 12.11 36.24 -29.49
N THR A 141 11.68 36.47 -28.25
CA THR A 141 11.82 35.53 -27.12
C THR A 141 10.57 34.67 -26.89
N ILE A 142 9.52 34.85 -27.69
CA ILE A 142 8.31 34.00 -27.66
C ILE A 142 8.64 32.50 -27.79
N PRO A 143 9.45 32.04 -28.77
CA PRO A 143 9.79 30.62 -28.88
C PRO A 143 10.50 30.10 -27.64
N ASP A 144 11.46 30.87 -27.10
CA ASP A 144 12.22 30.46 -25.93
C ASP A 144 11.35 30.34 -24.66
N ARG A 145 10.37 31.24 -24.49
CA ARG A 145 9.39 31.17 -23.39
C ARG A 145 8.48 29.95 -23.53
N SER A 146 8.09 29.61 -24.76
CA SER A 146 7.33 28.39 -25.04
C SER A 146 8.14 27.14 -24.70
N SER A 147 9.41 27.09 -25.12
CA SER A 147 10.32 25.99 -24.81
C SER A 147 10.54 25.82 -23.30
N PHE A 148 10.67 26.93 -22.56
CA PHE A 148 10.80 26.88 -21.10
C PHE A 148 9.53 26.30 -20.45
N MET A 149 8.34 26.78 -20.84
CA MET A 149 7.08 26.25 -20.31
C MET A 149 6.90 24.77 -20.62
N PHE A 150 7.23 24.35 -21.84
CA PHE A 150 7.24 22.94 -22.24
C PHE A 150 8.21 22.12 -21.38
N PHE A 151 9.44 22.59 -21.19
CA PHE A 151 10.44 21.91 -20.37
C PHE A 151 9.98 21.72 -18.92
N LEU A 152 9.43 22.77 -18.29
CA LEU A 152 8.89 22.69 -16.93
C LEU A 152 7.77 21.64 -16.83
N MET A 153 6.85 21.66 -17.79
CA MET A 153 5.66 20.80 -17.80
C MET A 153 5.97 19.35 -18.13
N THR A 154 7.05 19.09 -18.86
CA THR A 154 7.41 17.74 -19.29
C THR A 154 8.31 17.07 -18.25
N PHE A 155 9.38 17.73 -17.78
CA PHE A 155 10.45 17.08 -17.00
C PHE A 155 9.94 16.29 -15.77
N TRP A 156 9.14 16.92 -14.91
CA TRP A 156 8.71 16.31 -13.65
C TRP A 156 7.65 15.20 -13.84
N PRO A 157 6.64 15.38 -14.70
CA PRO A 157 5.77 14.28 -15.10
C PRO A 157 6.52 13.07 -15.66
N LEU A 158 7.49 13.26 -16.58
CA LEU A 158 8.28 12.14 -17.10
C LEU A 158 9.06 11.42 -15.99
N HIS A 159 9.70 12.19 -15.09
CA HIS A 159 10.43 11.65 -13.95
C HIS A 159 9.52 10.82 -13.02
N THR A 160 8.36 11.36 -12.68
CA THR A 160 7.40 10.71 -11.76
C THR A 160 6.77 9.48 -12.40
N MET A 161 6.47 9.52 -13.70
CA MET A 161 5.97 8.37 -14.45
C MET A 161 6.96 7.20 -14.43
N MET A 162 8.25 7.46 -14.69
CA MET A 162 9.28 6.41 -14.58
C MET A 162 9.41 5.89 -13.15
N HIS A 163 9.38 6.77 -12.15
CA HIS A 163 9.46 6.34 -10.76
C HIS A 163 8.25 5.45 -10.37
N GLY A 164 7.04 5.81 -10.78
CA GLY A 164 5.83 5.01 -10.55
C GLY A 164 5.89 3.65 -11.25
N LEU A 165 6.35 3.62 -12.50
CA LEU A 165 6.53 2.40 -13.29
C LEU A 165 7.49 1.42 -12.61
N LEU A 166 8.61 1.92 -12.10
CA LEU A 166 9.64 1.10 -11.44
C LEU A 166 9.27 0.71 -10.01
N SER A 167 8.40 1.47 -9.32
CA SER A 167 7.92 1.14 -7.97
C SER A 167 6.95 -0.05 -7.98
N PHE A 168 6.10 -0.13 -9.00
CA PHE A 168 5.00 -1.11 -9.02
C PHE A 168 5.44 -2.59 -8.88
N PRO A 169 6.50 -3.10 -9.53
CA PRO A 169 6.95 -4.48 -9.34
C PRO A 169 7.28 -4.82 -7.89
N PHE A 170 7.90 -3.88 -7.16
CA PHE A 170 8.22 -4.07 -5.74
C PHE A 170 6.94 -4.07 -4.89
N GLU A 171 6.01 -3.18 -5.19
CA GLU A 171 4.72 -3.10 -4.50
C GLU A 171 3.86 -4.34 -4.73
N ARG A 172 3.91 -4.92 -5.93
CA ARG A 172 3.17 -6.12 -6.29
C ARG A 172 3.51 -7.31 -5.39
N VAL A 173 4.78 -7.51 -5.06
CA VAL A 173 5.21 -8.60 -4.15
C VAL A 173 4.60 -8.42 -2.76
N ILE A 174 4.50 -7.18 -2.29
CA ILE A 174 3.88 -6.85 -1.01
C ILE A 174 2.38 -7.11 -1.08
N ILE A 175 1.71 -6.68 -2.15
CA ILE A 175 0.27 -6.89 -2.37
C ILE A 175 -0.07 -8.38 -2.41
N GLU A 176 0.74 -9.21 -3.09
CA GLU A 176 0.52 -10.66 -3.16
C GLU A 176 0.64 -11.33 -1.78
N LYS A 177 1.62 -10.90 -0.96
CA LYS A 177 1.76 -11.37 0.44
C LYS A 177 0.60 -10.92 1.32
N GLU A 178 0.17 -9.67 1.20
CA GLU A 178 -0.96 -9.14 1.97
C GLU A 178 -2.27 -9.82 1.59
N ARG A 179 -2.48 -10.13 0.30
CA ARG A 179 -3.64 -10.90 -0.18
C ARG A 179 -3.68 -12.30 0.43
N ALA A 180 -2.53 -12.95 0.61
CA ALA A 180 -2.43 -14.25 1.26
C ALA A 180 -2.70 -14.18 2.78
N SER A 181 -2.24 -13.12 3.44
CA SER A 181 -2.44 -12.91 4.88
C SER A 181 -3.88 -12.54 5.26
N GLY A 182 -4.70 -12.09 4.29
CA GLY A 182 -6.08 -11.67 4.52
C GLY A 182 -6.23 -10.68 5.67
N SER A 183 -5.19 -9.85 5.93
CA SER A 183 -5.04 -9.04 7.15
C SER A 183 -5.54 -7.60 7.03
N TYR A 184 -5.79 -7.06 5.82
CA TYR A 184 -6.54 -5.81 5.62
C TYR A 184 -7.37 -5.76 4.31
N ARG A 185 -8.35 -4.83 4.23
CA ARG A 185 -9.06 -4.51 2.98
C ARG A 185 -8.08 -3.82 2.02
N LEU A 186 -7.76 -4.46 0.90
CA LEU A 186 -6.74 -3.98 -0.05
C LEU A 186 -7.01 -2.55 -0.58
N SER A 187 -8.29 -2.21 -0.80
CA SER A 187 -8.68 -0.88 -1.26
C SER A 187 -8.42 0.21 -0.22
N SER A 188 -8.56 -0.08 1.07
CA SER A 188 -8.29 0.89 2.14
C SER A 188 -6.80 1.13 2.30
N TYR A 189 -5.99 0.07 2.17
CA TYR A 189 -4.53 0.18 2.16
C TYR A 189 -4.03 1.02 0.98
N PHE A 190 -4.49 0.69 -0.24
CA PHE A 190 -4.05 1.39 -1.45
C PHE A 190 -4.46 2.87 -1.42
N ALA A 191 -5.71 3.18 -1.04
CA ALA A 191 -6.15 4.57 -0.92
C ALA A 191 -5.37 5.33 0.17
N ALA A 192 -5.14 4.73 1.34
CA ALA A 192 -4.37 5.36 2.41
C ALA A 192 -2.94 5.67 1.98
N LYS A 193 -2.31 4.71 1.29
CA LYS A 193 -0.93 4.80 0.83
C LYS A 193 -0.80 5.85 -0.27
N SER A 194 -1.61 5.78 -1.33
CA SER A 194 -1.56 6.75 -2.44
C SER A 194 -1.82 8.17 -1.95
N LEU A 195 -2.75 8.36 -1.02
CA LEU A 195 -3.04 9.67 -0.45
C LEU A 195 -1.90 10.19 0.45
N ALA A 196 -1.18 9.29 1.13
CA ALA A 196 0.00 9.65 1.94
C ALA A 196 1.23 9.99 1.08
N GLU A 197 1.39 9.33 -0.05
CA GLU A 197 2.53 9.51 -0.95
C GLU A 197 2.41 10.75 -1.82
N ALA A 198 1.20 11.07 -2.28
CA ALA A 198 0.92 12.24 -3.12
C ALA A 198 1.55 13.54 -2.57
N PRO A 199 1.26 14.01 -1.34
CA PRO A 199 1.81 15.29 -0.88
C PRO A 199 3.33 15.28 -0.76
N VAL A 200 3.95 14.14 -0.44
CA VAL A 200 5.41 14.05 -0.30
C VAL A 200 6.11 14.16 -1.65
N LYS A 201 5.57 13.53 -2.69
CA LYS A 201 6.13 13.57 -4.05
C LYS A 201 6.00 14.95 -4.70
N LEU A 202 5.05 15.77 -4.25
CA LEU A 202 4.83 17.12 -4.79
C LEU A 202 5.78 18.19 -4.22
N VAL A 203 6.53 17.90 -3.14
CA VAL A 203 7.44 18.89 -2.52
C VAL A 203 8.66 19.20 -3.40
N LEU A 204 9.19 18.19 -4.10
CA LEU A 204 10.35 18.39 -4.97
C LEU A 204 10.02 19.19 -6.25
N PRO A 205 8.94 18.89 -7.01
CA PRO A 205 8.57 19.69 -8.18
C PRO A 205 8.18 21.12 -7.82
N THR A 206 7.59 21.36 -6.65
CA THR A 206 7.28 22.73 -6.20
C THR A 206 8.54 23.53 -5.93
N LEU A 207 9.52 22.95 -5.24
CA LEU A 207 10.80 23.61 -4.97
C LEU A 207 11.54 23.95 -6.26
N PHE A 208 11.59 23.02 -7.21
CA PHE A 208 12.16 23.25 -8.54
C PHE A 208 11.45 24.39 -9.28
N LEU A 209 10.11 24.38 -9.31
CA LEU A 209 9.32 25.38 -10.02
C LEU A 209 9.52 26.77 -9.42
N ILE A 210 9.57 26.90 -8.09
CA ILE A 210 9.83 28.17 -7.40
C ILE A 210 11.16 28.75 -7.91
N ILE A 211 12.24 27.97 -7.86
CA ILE A 211 13.57 28.46 -8.24
C ILE A 211 13.62 28.81 -9.74
N ALA A 212 13.18 27.90 -10.61
CA ALA A 212 13.23 28.10 -12.05
C ALA A 212 12.36 29.27 -12.52
N TYR A 213 11.17 29.46 -11.94
CA TYR A 213 10.25 30.55 -12.29
C TYR A 213 10.84 31.93 -11.99
N TRP A 214 11.43 32.09 -10.80
CA TRP A 214 12.06 33.36 -10.41
C TRP A 214 13.33 33.64 -11.20
N MET A 215 14.13 32.62 -11.55
CA MET A 215 15.33 32.77 -12.37
C MET A 215 15.01 33.16 -13.83
N ALA A 216 13.93 32.62 -14.39
CA ALA A 216 13.51 32.92 -15.76
C ALA A 216 12.80 34.28 -15.92
N ASN A 217 12.36 34.91 -14.81
CA ASN A 217 11.68 36.21 -14.77
C ASN A 217 10.48 36.31 -15.74
N ILE A 218 9.62 35.28 -15.76
CA ILE A 218 8.55 35.16 -16.77
C ILE A 218 7.41 36.15 -16.57
N ASN A 219 6.95 36.28 -15.32
CA ASN A 219 5.89 37.19 -14.95
C ASN A 219 5.95 37.45 -13.44
N SER A 220 5.70 38.68 -13.01
CA SER A 220 5.65 39.03 -11.59
C SER A 220 4.28 38.77 -10.93
N ASN A 221 3.28 38.35 -11.71
CA ASN A 221 1.94 38.11 -11.19
C ASN A 221 1.83 36.77 -10.45
N PHE A 222 1.54 36.85 -9.15
CA PHE A 222 1.38 35.69 -8.28
C PHE A 222 0.26 34.73 -8.71
N GLY A 223 -0.83 35.23 -9.30
CA GLY A 223 -1.93 34.41 -9.79
C GLY A 223 -1.52 33.48 -10.93
N ILE A 224 -0.63 33.95 -11.82
CA ILE A 224 -0.11 33.14 -12.93
C ILE A 224 0.85 32.08 -12.40
N PHE A 225 1.71 32.44 -11.44
CA PHE A 225 2.57 31.48 -10.74
C PHE A 225 1.73 30.36 -10.10
N LEU A 226 0.66 30.70 -9.39
CA LEU A 226 -0.20 29.71 -8.74
C LEU A 226 -0.90 28.81 -9.77
N ALA A 227 -1.35 29.35 -10.90
CA ALA A 227 -1.97 28.56 -11.97
C ALA A 227 -0.98 27.57 -12.60
N VAL A 228 0.25 28.01 -12.90
CA VAL A 228 1.33 27.15 -13.43
C VAL A 228 1.70 26.08 -12.41
N LEU A 229 1.80 26.43 -11.13
CA LEU A 229 2.05 25.48 -10.06
C LEU A 229 0.93 24.45 -9.96
N ALA A 230 -0.34 24.87 -9.95
CA ALA A 230 -1.47 23.96 -9.86
C ALA A 230 -1.50 22.98 -11.05
N PHE A 231 -1.30 23.49 -12.27
CA PHE A 231 -1.26 22.66 -13.46
C PHE A 231 -0.11 21.65 -13.43
N GLN A 232 1.08 22.08 -13.00
CA GLN A 232 2.24 21.20 -12.81
C GLN A 232 1.95 20.09 -11.79
N LEU A 233 1.34 20.42 -10.65
CA LEU A 233 0.99 19.45 -9.63
C LEU A 233 -0.02 18.42 -10.15
N MET A 234 -1.03 18.85 -10.89
CA MET A 234 -1.99 17.94 -11.51
C MET A 234 -1.33 17.03 -12.55
N ALA A 235 -0.44 17.58 -13.40
CA ALA A 235 0.30 16.80 -14.39
C ALA A 235 1.16 15.72 -13.73
N VAL A 236 1.83 16.03 -12.63
CA VAL A 236 2.62 15.06 -11.85
C VAL A 236 1.75 13.94 -11.28
N LEU A 237 0.58 14.26 -10.72
CA LEU A 237 -0.36 13.25 -10.19
C LEU A 237 -0.94 12.34 -11.28
N VAL A 238 -1.25 12.90 -12.46
CA VAL A 238 -1.71 12.12 -13.62
C VAL A 238 -0.60 11.20 -14.13
N ALA A 239 0.62 11.71 -14.26
CA ALA A 239 1.77 10.94 -14.72
C ALA A 239 2.16 9.81 -13.74
N GLU A 240 2.07 10.06 -12.43
CA GLU A 240 2.22 9.04 -11.40
C GLU A 240 1.19 7.92 -11.57
N SER A 241 -0.08 8.29 -11.73
CA SER A 241 -1.18 7.34 -11.91
C SER A 241 -1.01 6.51 -13.18
N LEU A 242 -0.58 7.12 -14.28
CA LEU A 242 -0.26 6.44 -15.53
C LEU A 242 0.94 5.50 -15.37
N GLY A 243 1.99 5.92 -14.66
CA GLY A 243 3.15 5.08 -14.36
C GLY A 243 2.76 3.82 -13.57
N LEU A 244 1.93 3.98 -12.53
CA LEU A 244 1.39 2.87 -11.75
C LEU A 244 0.48 1.97 -12.59
N LEU A 245 -0.37 2.55 -13.45
CA LEU A 245 -1.24 1.79 -14.35
C LEU A 245 -0.43 0.93 -15.34
N LEU A 246 0.59 1.51 -15.97
CA LEU A 246 1.48 0.79 -16.89
C LEU A 246 2.26 -0.30 -16.17
N GLY A 247 2.73 -0.03 -14.94
CA GLY A 247 3.36 -1.03 -14.09
C GLY A 247 2.42 -2.18 -13.72
N ALA A 248 1.14 -1.88 -13.51
CA ALA A 248 0.10 -2.86 -13.19
C ALA A 248 -0.34 -3.69 -14.40
N ALA A 249 -0.46 -3.06 -15.56
CA ALA A 249 -0.92 -3.71 -16.79
C ALA A 249 0.12 -4.70 -17.33
N LEU A 250 1.41 -4.40 -17.18
CA LEU A 250 2.49 -5.15 -17.80
C LEU A 250 3.22 -6.03 -16.76
N LYS A 251 3.09 -7.34 -16.91
CA LYS A 251 3.74 -8.32 -16.00
C LYS A 251 5.27 -8.31 -16.10
N ASN A 252 5.81 -7.88 -17.25
CA ASN A 252 7.23 -7.86 -17.55
C ASN A 252 7.76 -6.43 -17.51
N LEU A 253 8.70 -6.15 -16.60
CA LEU A 253 9.27 -4.82 -16.39
C LEU A 253 9.95 -4.25 -17.64
N GLN A 254 10.66 -5.08 -18.41
CA GLN A 254 11.34 -4.65 -19.63
C GLN A 254 10.36 -4.14 -20.69
N HIS A 255 9.25 -4.85 -20.92
CA HIS A 255 8.21 -4.37 -21.83
C HIS A 255 7.54 -3.10 -21.30
N ALA A 256 7.33 -3.00 -20.00
CA ALA A 256 6.78 -1.81 -19.36
C ALA A 256 7.65 -0.57 -19.59
N ILE A 257 8.97 -0.71 -19.43
CA ILE A 257 9.92 0.37 -19.72
C ILE A 257 9.85 0.78 -21.19
N THR A 258 9.84 -0.17 -22.13
CA THR A 258 9.76 0.17 -23.57
C THR A 258 8.48 0.91 -23.94
N VAL A 259 7.31 0.45 -23.47
CA VAL A 259 6.02 1.11 -23.72
C VAL A 259 6.00 2.50 -23.09
N ALA A 260 6.51 2.62 -21.86
CA ALA A 260 6.58 3.90 -21.19
C ALA A 260 7.51 4.85 -21.96
N THR A 261 8.69 4.40 -22.42
CA THR A 261 9.57 5.24 -23.25
C THR A 261 8.93 5.68 -24.57
N VAL A 262 8.14 4.83 -25.23
CA VAL A 262 7.40 5.23 -26.44
C VAL A 262 6.38 6.32 -26.13
N LEU A 263 5.66 6.19 -25.01
CA LEU A 263 4.73 7.22 -24.54
C LEU A 263 5.45 8.52 -24.18
N LEU A 264 6.61 8.45 -23.52
CA LEU A 264 7.44 9.61 -23.21
C LEU A 264 7.92 10.33 -24.49
N MET A 265 8.27 9.59 -25.54
CA MET A 265 8.72 10.16 -26.83
C MET A 265 7.58 10.76 -27.65
N SER A 266 6.34 10.32 -27.42
CA SER A 266 5.17 10.85 -28.11
C SER A 266 4.64 12.17 -27.52
N LEU A 267 5.14 12.56 -26.34
CA LEU A 267 4.68 13.72 -25.57
C LEU A 267 5.49 14.99 -25.86
#